data_AF-A0A7Y0SF02-F1
#
_entry.id   AF-A0A7Y0SF02-F1
#
_cell.length_a   1.000
_cell.length_b   1.000
_cell.length_c   1.000
_cell.angle_alpha   90.00
_cell.angle_beta   90.00
_cell.angle_gamma   90.00
#
_symmetry.space_group_name_H-M   'P 1'
#
loop_
_entity.id
_entity.type
_entity.pdbx_description
1 polymer ?
#
loop_
_entity_poly.entity_id
_entity_poly.type
_entity_poly.pdbx_seq_one_letter_code
_entity_poly.pdbx_strand_id
1 'polypeptide(L)'
;FYQQFTPNFQHGDEVIVQIQHYINDHYQGKLSNKELAELSCLTERTLQRRFKKATGFNVNQYIQSLRVQKACDLLESTTLTFDAISFRVG
;
A
#
# COMPACT_ATOMS: atom_id res chain seq x y z
N PHE A 1 -4.29 -19.52 3.59
CA PHE A 1 -3.79 -18.66 4.68
C PHE A 1 -3.52 -17.29 4.10
N TYR A 2 -4.39 -16.33 4.35
CA TYR A 2 -4.20 -14.94 3.96
C TYR A 2 -3.15 -14.32 4.89
N GLN A 3 -2.04 -13.81 4.35
CA GLN A 3 -1.07 -13.05 5.12
C GLN A 3 -1.40 -11.57 4.98
N GLN A 4 -1.73 -10.93 6.09
CA GLN A 4 -2.02 -9.51 6.13
C GLN A 4 -0.78 -8.72 5.73
N PHE A 5 -0.88 -7.94 4.65
CA PHE A 5 0.21 -7.09 4.20
C PHE A 5 0.28 -5.86 5.09
N THR A 6 1.30 -5.81 5.94
CA THR A 6 1.54 -4.69 6.85
C THR A 6 2.81 -3.95 6.42
N PRO A 7 2.70 -2.80 5.73
CA PRO A 7 3.86 -2.05 5.30
C PRO A 7 4.65 -1.50 6.49
N ASN A 8 5.96 -1.68 6.47
CA ASN A 8 6.88 -1.12 7.48
C ASN A 8 7.28 0.31 7.09
N PHE A 9 7.09 1.26 8.01
CA PHE A 9 7.48 2.67 7.88
C PHE A 9 8.68 3.07 8.78
N GLN A 10 9.19 2.14 9.60
CA GLN A 10 10.22 2.40 10.62
C GLN A 10 11.65 2.09 10.13
N HIS A 11 11.88 2.01 8.82
CA HIS A 11 13.20 1.70 8.24
C HIS A 11 14.14 2.92 8.13
N GLY A 12 13.71 4.11 8.59
CA GLY A 12 14.54 5.32 8.67
C GLY A 12 14.84 6.02 7.33
N ASP A 13 14.19 5.63 6.23
CA ASP A 13 14.34 6.30 4.93
C ASP A 13 13.10 7.19 4.70
N GLU A 14 13.19 8.46 5.11
CA GLU A 14 12.06 9.40 5.10
C GLU A 14 11.46 9.59 3.69
N VAL A 15 12.30 9.56 2.65
CA VAL A 15 11.84 9.67 1.26
C VAL A 15 10.99 8.46 0.89
N ILE A 16 11.40 7.26 1.28
CA ILE A 16 10.59 6.06 1.04
C ILE A 16 9.31 6.08 1.87
N VAL A 17 9.35 6.55 3.12
CA VAL A 17 8.15 6.72 3.94
C VAL A 17 7.14 7.65 3.26
N GLN A 18 7.58 8.79 2.74
CA GLN A 18 6.72 9.71 1.97
C GLN A 18 6.11 9.03 0.74
N ILE A 19 6.90 8.25 0.00
CA ILE A 19 6.40 7.49 -1.16
C ILE A 19 5.40 6.40 -0.73
N GLN A 20 5.64 5.69 0.38
CA GLN A 20 4.70 4.71 0.90
C GLN A 20 3.35 5.35 1.27
N HIS A 21 3.37 6.53 1.89
CA HIS A 21 2.14 7.30 2.16
C HIS A 21 1.43 7.72 0.87
N TYR A 22 2.17 8.27 -0.09
CA TYR A 22 1.61 8.65 -1.38
C TYR A 22 0.92 7.46 -2.09
N ILE A 23 1.58 6.30 -2.10
CA ILE A 23 1.01 5.06 -2.64
C ILE A 23 -0.24 4.65 -1.87
N ASN A 24 -0.25 4.75 -0.54
CA ASN A 24 -1.42 4.42 0.28
C ASN A 24 -2.63 5.30 -0.01
N ASP A 25 -2.42 6.57 -0.36
CA ASP A 25 -3.52 7.48 -0.63
C ASP A 25 -4.00 7.37 -2.10
N HIS A 26 -3.13 6.95 -3.01
CA HIS A 26 -3.40 6.89 -4.45
C HIS A 26 -3.45 5.46 -5.02
N TYR A 27 -3.54 4.43 -4.17
CA TYR A 27 -3.45 3.02 -4.57
C TYR A 27 -4.47 2.60 -5.64
N GLN A 28 -5.61 3.28 -5.73
CA GLN A 28 -6.68 3.01 -6.70
C GLN A 28 -6.33 3.49 -8.13
N GLY A 29 -5.47 4.50 -8.26
CA GLY A 29 -5.07 5.10 -9.54
C GLY A 29 -3.95 4.34 -10.26
N LYS A 30 -3.64 4.75 -11.48
CA LYS A 30 -2.40 4.30 -12.15
C LYS A 30 -1.22 5.03 -11.51
N LEU A 31 -0.31 4.27 -10.91
CA LEU A 31 0.94 4.77 -10.36
C LEU A 31 2.08 4.21 -11.20
N SER A 32 2.88 5.09 -11.80
CA SER A 32 4.08 4.71 -12.54
C SER A 32 5.35 4.93 -11.71
N ASN A 33 6.38 4.13 -11.99
CA ASN A 33 7.69 4.33 -11.36
C ASN A 33 8.26 5.72 -11.64
N LYS A 34 7.94 6.28 -12.81
CA LYS A 34 8.38 7.61 -13.23
C LYS A 34 7.78 8.70 -12.35
N GLU A 35 6.46 8.69 -12.14
CA GLU A 35 5.78 9.67 -11.27
C GLU A 35 6.32 9.61 -9.83
N LEU A 36 6.49 8.39 -9.30
CA LEU A 36 7.03 8.20 -7.94
C LEU A 36 8.50 8.64 -7.83
N ALA A 37 9.26 8.51 -8.90
CA ALA A 37 10.65 8.96 -8.97
C ALA A 37 10.72 10.50 -9.00
N GLU A 38 9.85 11.14 -9.79
CA GLU A 38 9.73 12.60 -9.84
C GLU A 38 9.31 13.18 -8.48
N LEU A 39 8.31 12.57 -7.82
CA LEU A 39 7.85 12.98 -6.47
C LEU A 39 8.93 12.86 -5.40
N SER A 40 9.84 11.88 -5.53
CA SER A 40 10.95 11.67 -4.58
C SER A 40 12.22 12.44 -4.95
N CYS A 41 12.21 13.19 -6.06
CA CYS A 41 13.41 13.79 -6.65
C CYS A 41 14.54 12.77 -6.90
N LEU A 42 14.18 11.54 -7.26
CA LEU A 42 15.11 10.45 -7.54
C LEU A 42 15.01 10.01 -9.00
N THR A 43 16.04 9.31 -9.47
CA THR A 43 15.91 8.51 -10.69
C THR A 43 15.14 7.22 -10.38
N GLU A 44 14.44 6.65 -11.37
CA GLU A 44 13.69 5.39 -11.20
C GLU A 44 14.57 4.25 -10.62
N ARG A 45 15.82 4.14 -11.09
CA ARG A 45 16.78 3.15 -10.57
C ARG A 45 17.09 3.37 -9.09
N THR A 46 17.25 4.63 -8.68
CA THR A 46 17.55 4.97 -7.28
C THR A 46 16.35 4.74 -6.38
N LEU A 47 15.16 5.14 -6.84
CA LEU A 47 13.90 4.85 -6.17
C LEU A 47 13.75 3.34 -5.96
N GLN A 48 13.84 2.53 -7.02
CA GLN A 48 13.68 1.07 -6.93
C GLN A 48 14.68 0.45 -5.93
N ARG A 49 15.94 0.88 -5.97
CA ARG A 49 16.96 0.37 -5.04
C ARG A 49 16.66 0.75 -3.59
N ARG A 50 16.34 2.03 -3.32
CA ARG A 50 16.02 2.50 -1.96
C ARG A 50 14.75 1.86 -1.45
N PHE A 51 13.71 1.82 -2.27
CA PHE A 51 12.41 1.24 -1.94
C PHE A 51 12.55 -0.25 -1.59
N LYS A 52 13.30 -1.03 -2.39
CA LYS A 52 13.57 -2.44 -2.08
C LYS A 52 14.41 -2.62 -0.82
N LYS A 53 15.40 -1.76 -0.58
CA LYS A 53 16.22 -1.80 0.64
C LYS A 53 15.39 -1.52 1.90
N ALA A 54 14.48 -0.55 1.81
CA ALA A 54 13.64 -0.10 2.92
C ALA A 54 12.47 -1.04 3.21
N THR A 55 11.78 -1.50 2.16
CA THR A 55 10.52 -2.25 2.29
C THR A 55 10.68 -3.76 2.06
N GLY A 56 11.77 -4.20 1.43
CA GLY A 56 11.94 -5.58 0.95
C GLY A 56 11.27 -5.87 -0.40
N PHE A 57 10.43 -4.97 -0.90
CA PHE A 57 9.63 -5.16 -2.12
C PHE A 57 10.07 -4.22 -3.24
N ASN A 58 9.82 -4.61 -4.49
CA ASN A 58 9.80 -3.61 -5.55
C ASN A 58 8.49 -2.80 -5.49
N VAL A 59 8.49 -1.62 -6.11
CA VAL A 59 7.36 -0.68 -6.05
C VAL A 59 6.06 -1.31 -6.55
N ASN A 60 6.10 -2.04 -7.67
CA ASN A 60 4.91 -2.68 -8.24
C ASN A 60 4.34 -3.76 -7.33
N GLN A 61 5.20 -4.63 -6.78
CA GLN A 61 4.80 -5.66 -5.83
C GLN A 61 4.12 -5.04 -4.60
N TYR A 62 4.71 -3.98 -4.06
CA TYR A 62 4.15 -3.25 -2.93
C TYR A 62 2.74 -2.70 -3.24
N ILE A 63 2.56 -2.05 -4.40
CA ILE A 63 1.24 -1.53 -4.83
C ILE A 63 0.21 -2.67 -4.96
N GLN A 64 0.59 -3.80 -5.57
CA GLN A 64 -0.34 -4.93 -5.72
C GLN A 64 -0.72 -5.54 -4.37
N SER A 65 0.26 -5.76 -3.48
CA SER A 65 0.00 -6.27 -2.14
C SER A 65 -0.90 -5.33 -1.35
N LEU A 66 -0.69 -4.02 -1.46
CA LEU A 66 -1.54 -3.02 -0.82
C LEU A 66 -2.97 -3.03 -1.37
N ARG A 67 -3.15 -3.16 -2.69
CA ARG A 67 -4.48 -3.28 -3.31
C ARG A 67 -5.24 -4.51 -2.85
N VAL A 68 -4.56 -5.67 -2.81
CA VAL A 68 -5.14 -6.91 -2.30
C VAL A 68 -5.52 -6.74 -0.82
N GLN A 69 -4.67 -6.10 -0.02
CA GLN A 69 -4.99 -5.80 1.38
C GLN A 69 -6.24 -4.94 1.53
N LYS A 70 -6.28 -3.80 0.85
CA LYS A 70 -7.44 -2.89 0.88
C LYS A 70 -8.72 -3.56 0.37
N ALA A 71 -8.62 -4.42 -0.63
CA ALA A 71 -9.79 -5.17 -1.12
C ALA A 71 -10.32 -6.15 -0.06
N CYS A 72 -9.44 -6.87 0.63
CA CYS A 72 -9.84 -7.74 1.73
C CYS A 72 -10.41 -6.95 2.90
N ASP A 73 -9.79 -5.83 3.30
CA ASP A 73 -10.31 -4.94 4.35
C ASP A 73 -11.74 -4.45 4.02
N LEU A 74 -11.99 -4.10 2.76
CA LEU A 74 -13.32 -3.67 2.29
C LEU A 74 -14.35 -4.82 2.33
N LEU A 75 -13.95 -6.05 1.97
CA LEU A 75 -14.84 -7.20 2.06
C LEU A 75 -15.16 -7.55 3.51
N GLU A 76 -14.15 -7.61 4.39
CA GLU A 76 -14.33 -7.88 5.82
C GLU A 76 -15.23 -6.83 6.48
N SER A 77 -15.00 -5.54 6.20
CA SER A 77 -15.87 -4.46 6.71
C SER A 77 -17.32 -4.57 6.19
N THR A 78 -17.51 -5.00 4.94
CA THR A 78 -18.85 -5.21 4.37
C THR A 78 -19.55 -6.40 5.02
N THR A 79 -18.83 -7.50 5.26
CA THR A 79 -19.38 -8.67 5.97
C THR A 79 -19.76 -8.31 7.40
N LEU A 80 -18.90 -7.59 8.12
CA LEU A 80 -19.19 -7.12 9.49
C LEU A 80 -20.38 -6.17 9.54
N THR A 81 -20.54 -5.27 8.57
CA THR A 81 -21.70 -4.38 8.50
C THR A 81 -22.98 -5.15 8.18
N PHE A 82 -22.95 -6.16 7.32
CA PHE A 82 -24.09 -7.03 7.06
C PHE A 82 -24.52 -7.80 8.33
N ASP A 83 -23.58 -8.42 9.04
CA ASP A 83 -23.86 -9.13 10.30
C ASP A 83 -24.40 -8.17 11.38
N ALA A 84 -23.82 -6.98 11.50
CA ALA A 84 -24.27 -5.95 12.44
C ALA A 84 -25.68 -5.42 12.13
N ILE A 85 -26.06 -5.33 10.85
CA ILE A 85 -27.42 -4.94 10.43
C ILE A 85 -28.40 -6.07 10.73
N SER A 86 -28.05 -7.32 10.42
CA SER A 86 -28.89 -8.50 10.69
C SER A 86 -29.26 -8.63 12.16
N PHE A 87 -28.31 -8.34 13.07
CA PHE A 87 -28.56 -8.39 14.52
C PHE A 87 -29.47 -7.25 15.03
N ARG A 88 -29.64 -6.17 14.26
CA ARG A 88 -30.40 -4.97 14.67
C ARG A 88 -31.84 -4.93 14.20
N VAL A 89 -32.21 -5.79 13.24
CA VAL A 89 -33.56 -5.92 12.70
C VAL A 89 -34.30 -7.17 13.20
N GLY A 90 -33.70 -7.88 14.16
CA GLY A 90 -34.35 -8.92 14.97
C GLY A 90 -35.01 -8.32 16.21
#